data_AF-A0ABD1RHL9-F1
#
_entry.id   AF-A0ABD1RHL9-F1
#
_cell.length_a   1.000
_cell.length_b   1.000
_cell.length_c   1.000
_cell.angle_alpha   90.00
_cell.angle_beta   90.00
_cell.angle_gamma   90.00
#
_symmetry.space_group_name_H-M   'P 1'
#
loop_
_entity.id
_entity.type
_entity.pdbx_description
1 polymer ?
#
loop_
_entity_poly.entity_id
_entity_poly.type
_entity_poly.pdbx_seq_one_letter_code
_entity_poly.pdbx_strand_id
1 'polypeptide(L)'
;MSTAMVPFIGVVYDGKWYLKGLGAHREVLSEAYIPETNIWTPINDGMVAGWRNPSISLNGKLYALDCRDGCKLRVYDEATNSWNRFIDSKLHLGNSRALEAAALVPLNGKLCIIRNNMSISMVNVTNPDKQVESNPHIWENISGKGHVRNRFTNLWSSIAGRSGLKSHIVHCQVLQA
;
A
#
# COMPACT_ATOMS: atom_id res chain seq x y z
N MET A 1 11.25 6.82 19.08
CA MET A 1 11.74 5.44 18.99
C MET A 1 12.55 5.17 20.23
N SER A 2 12.44 3.99 20.81
CA SER A 2 13.18 3.56 22.00
C SER A 2 14.55 2.99 21.63
N THR A 3 14.64 2.39 20.44
CA THR A 3 15.88 1.86 19.85
C THR A 3 16.20 2.61 18.55
N ALA A 4 17.48 2.91 18.32
CA ALA A 4 17.90 3.52 17.06
C ALA A 4 17.71 2.54 15.88
N MET A 5 16.96 2.95 14.86
CA MET A 5 16.76 2.19 13.63
C MET A 5 16.60 3.10 12.42
N VAL A 6 16.90 2.55 11.23
CA VAL A 6 16.53 3.14 9.93
C VAL A 6 15.19 2.56 9.50
N PRO A 7 14.08 3.32 9.54
CA PRO A 7 12.76 2.80 9.18
C PRO A 7 12.62 2.61 7.67
N PHE A 8 11.96 1.52 7.25
CA PHE A 8 11.63 1.26 5.85
C PHE A 8 10.16 0.85 5.62
N ILE A 9 9.39 0.61 6.69
CA ILE A 9 7.92 0.53 6.66
C ILE A 9 7.37 1.31 7.84
N GLY A 10 6.31 2.08 7.61
CA GLY A 10 5.56 2.76 8.65
C GLY A 10 4.07 2.83 8.31
N VAL A 11 3.21 2.66 9.31
CA VAL A 11 1.76 2.78 9.15
C VAL A 11 1.12 3.27 10.44
N VAL A 12 0.09 4.12 10.32
CA VAL A 12 -0.78 4.45 11.44
C VAL A 12 -1.98 3.52 11.40
N TYR A 13 -2.22 2.82 12.49
CA TYR A 13 -3.33 1.88 12.65
C TYR A 13 -3.81 1.89 14.09
N ASP A 14 -5.13 1.86 14.32
CA ASP A 14 -5.70 1.86 15.67
C ASP A 14 -5.11 2.95 16.60
N GLY A 15 -4.97 4.18 16.08
CA GLY A 15 -4.40 5.32 16.81
C GLY A 15 -2.88 5.25 17.09
N LYS A 16 -2.23 4.13 16.81
CA LYS A 16 -0.80 3.90 17.06
C LYS A 16 0.00 4.08 15.78
N TRP A 17 1.24 4.52 15.91
CA TRP A 17 2.18 4.60 14.79
C TRP A 17 3.20 3.48 14.86
N TYR A 18 3.06 2.54 13.94
CA TYR A 18 3.93 1.39 13.79
C TYR A 18 5.09 1.69 12.84
N LEU A 19 6.30 1.28 13.22
CA LEU A 19 7.50 1.37 12.41
C LEU A 19 8.23 0.03 12.39
N LYS A 20 8.79 -0.32 11.22
CA LYS A 20 9.71 -1.44 11.03
C LYS A 20 10.97 -0.95 10.33
N GLY A 21 12.11 -1.32 10.88
CA GLY A 21 13.40 -0.78 10.49
C GLY A 21 14.56 -1.73 10.72
N LEU A 22 15.75 -1.29 10.31
CA LEU A 22 17.01 -1.97 10.60
C LEU A 22 17.72 -1.27 11.77
N GLY A 23 18.05 -2.03 12.80
CA GLY A 23 18.87 -1.59 13.92
C GLY A 23 20.36 -1.49 13.56
N ALA A 24 21.17 -1.12 14.54
CA ALA A 24 22.62 -0.90 14.37
C ALA A 24 23.38 -2.17 13.94
N HIS A 25 22.87 -3.35 14.30
CA HIS A 25 23.44 -4.65 13.95
C HIS A 25 22.74 -5.31 12.76
N ARG A 26 21.96 -4.53 11.99
CA ARG A 26 21.16 -4.98 10.83
C ARG A 26 20.07 -6.00 11.19
N GLU A 27 19.71 -6.09 12.46
CA GLU A 27 18.54 -6.78 12.94
C GLU A 27 17.28 -6.03 12.54
N VAL A 28 16.20 -6.77 12.24
CA VAL A 28 14.91 -6.17 11.93
C VAL A 28 14.21 -5.85 13.25
N LEU A 29 14.00 -4.57 13.51
CA LEU A 29 13.28 -4.08 14.68
C LEU A 29 11.88 -3.62 14.28
N SER A 30 10.94 -3.69 15.21
CA SER A 30 9.61 -3.11 15.07
C SER A 30 9.18 -2.47 16.37
N GLU A 31 8.67 -1.25 16.28
CA GLU A 31 8.17 -0.48 17.43
C GLU A 31 6.82 0.15 17.09
N ALA A 32 5.97 0.34 18.11
CA ALA A 32 4.75 1.13 18.03
C ALA A 32 4.85 2.33 18.97
N TYR A 33 4.55 3.52 18.44
CA TYR A 33 4.31 4.72 19.22
C TYR A 33 2.85 4.77 19.66
N ILE A 34 2.65 5.00 20.96
CA ILE A 34 1.35 5.14 21.60
C ILE A 34 1.20 6.62 22.00
N PRO A 35 0.46 7.44 21.22
CA PRO A 35 0.36 8.87 21.48
C PRO A 35 -0.17 9.22 22.87
N GLU A 36 -1.07 8.41 23.42
CA GLU A 36 -1.72 8.63 24.72
C GLU A 36 -0.73 8.62 25.88
N THR A 37 0.35 7.86 25.75
CA THR A 37 1.40 7.73 26.78
C THR A 37 2.72 8.38 26.37
N ASN A 38 2.83 8.83 25.10
CA ASN A 38 4.06 9.33 24.50
C ASN A 38 5.23 8.34 24.63
N ILE A 39 4.95 7.04 24.43
CA ILE A 39 5.93 5.96 24.58
C ILE A 39 6.06 5.17 23.27
N TRP A 40 7.29 4.77 22.95
CA TRP A 40 7.60 3.77 21.93
C TRP A 40 7.79 2.40 22.59
N THR A 41 7.06 1.40 22.11
CA THR A 41 7.10 0.04 22.65
C THR A 41 7.58 -0.94 21.57
N PRO A 42 8.56 -1.82 21.85
CA PRO A 42 8.91 -2.91 20.95
C PRO A 42 7.74 -3.85 20.70
N ILE A 43 7.59 -4.34 19.47
CA ILE A 43 6.52 -5.26 19.08
C ILE A 43 7.07 -6.43 18.26
N ASN A 44 6.50 -7.61 18.47
CA ASN A 44 6.93 -8.87 17.87
C ASN A 44 5.75 -9.83 17.63
N ASP A 45 4.57 -9.29 17.35
CA ASP A 45 3.34 -10.02 17.11
C ASP A 45 3.15 -10.46 15.65
N GLY A 46 2.00 -11.09 15.37
CA GLY A 46 1.65 -11.53 14.02
C GLY A 46 1.36 -10.38 13.06
N MET A 47 1.04 -9.17 13.56
CA MET A 47 0.94 -7.97 12.74
C MET A 47 2.29 -7.73 12.05
N VAL A 48 3.38 -7.60 12.82
CA VAL A 48 4.70 -7.29 12.26
C VAL A 48 5.39 -8.45 11.56
N ALA A 49 5.05 -9.69 11.93
CA ALA A 49 5.57 -10.90 11.28
C ALA A 49 5.12 -11.00 9.82
N GLY A 50 3.85 -10.69 9.52
CA GLY A 50 3.29 -10.72 8.16
C GLY A 50 3.29 -9.36 7.44
N TRP A 51 3.76 -8.30 8.08
CA TRP A 51 3.68 -6.94 7.55
C TRP A 51 4.52 -6.73 6.29
N ARG A 52 3.86 -6.33 5.19
CA ARG A 52 4.44 -6.02 3.88
C ARG A 52 4.18 -4.57 3.47
N ASN A 53 5.06 -4.01 2.65
CA ASN A 53 4.94 -2.68 2.05
C ASN A 53 4.49 -2.80 0.58
N PRO A 54 3.56 -1.96 0.09
CA PRO A 54 2.83 -0.91 0.82
C PRO A 54 1.65 -1.41 1.65
N SER A 55 1.41 -0.71 2.76
CA SER A 55 0.33 -0.95 3.71
C SER A 55 -0.37 0.36 4.10
N ILE A 56 -1.66 0.29 4.42
CA ILE A 56 -2.43 1.44 4.88
C ILE A 56 -3.62 1.04 5.74
N SER A 57 -4.04 1.93 6.64
CA SER A 57 -5.30 1.83 7.33
C SER A 57 -6.44 2.49 6.54
N LEU A 58 -7.60 1.85 6.50
CA LEU A 58 -8.83 2.40 5.94
C LEU A 58 -10.02 1.78 6.67
N ASN A 59 -10.96 2.61 7.13
CA ASN A 59 -12.18 2.18 7.82
C ASN A 59 -11.91 1.24 9.02
N GLY A 60 -10.90 1.57 9.84
CA GLY A 60 -10.52 0.78 11.01
C GLY A 60 -9.85 -0.56 10.69
N LYS A 61 -9.53 -0.86 9.43
CA LYS A 61 -8.82 -2.08 9.03
C LYS A 61 -7.44 -1.74 8.48
N LEU A 62 -6.48 -2.62 8.72
CA LEU A 62 -5.12 -2.51 8.17
C LEU A 62 -4.99 -3.43 6.95
N TYR A 63 -4.58 -2.85 5.83
CA TYR A 63 -4.39 -3.54 4.56
C TYR A 63 -2.92 -3.50 4.13
N ALA A 64 -2.49 -4.53 3.40
CA ALA A 64 -1.16 -4.58 2.78
C ALA A 64 -1.19 -5.33 1.45
N LEU A 65 -0.30 -4.94 0.53
CA LEU A 65 -0.07 -5.68 -0.70
C LEU A 65 0.85 -6.88 -0.46
N ASP A 66 0.47 -8.02 -1.00
CA ASP A 66 1.19 -9.30 -0.88
C ASP A 66 1.72 -9.77 -2.25
N CYS A 67 1.54 -8.95 -3.28
CA CYS A 67 2.20 -9.12 -4.57
C CYS A 67 2.88 -7.82 -5.00
N ARG A 68 4.02 -7.98 -5.68
CA ARG A 68 4.88 -6.90 -6.14
C ARG A 68 4.18 -5.91 -7.06
N ASP A 69 3.32 -6.37 -7.96
CA ASP A 69 2.52 -5.52 -8.86
C ASP A 69 1.18 -5.05 -8.23
N GLY A 70 0.98 -5.39 -6.96
CA GLY A 70 -0.20 -5.05 -6.17
C GLY A 70 -1.44 -5.89 -6.47
N CYS A 71 -1.37 -6.99 -7.23
CA CYS A 71 -2.56 -7.77 -7.57
C CYS A 71 -3.18 -8.54 -6.37
N LYS A 72 -2.47 -8.70 -5.25
CA LYS A 72 -2.95 -9.39 -4.04
C LYS A 72 -3.00 -8.45 -2.86
N LEU A 73 -4.15 -8.37 -2.21
CA LEU A 73 -4.43 -7.57 -1.03
C LEU A 73 -4.70 -8.50 0.16
N ARG A 74 -4.12 -8.13 1.30
CA ARG A 74 -4.32 -8.78 2.60
C ARG A 74 -4.91 -7.80 3.57
N VAL A 75 -5.61 -8.33 4.57
CA VAL A 75 -6.14 -7.58 5.70
C VAL A 75 -5.63 -8.23 6.99
N TYR A 76 -5.21 -7.41 7.94
CA TYR A 76 -4.82 -7.89 9.26
C TYR A 76 -6.08 -8.18 10.09
N ASP A 77 -6.08 -9.32 10.76
CA ASP A 77 -7.12 -9.77 11.69
C ASP A 77 -6.54 -9.79 13.10
N GLU A 78 -7.05 -8.91 13.96
CA GLU A 78 -6.61 -8.77 15.35
C GLU A 78 -6.99 -9.99 16.19
N ALA A 79 -8.14 -10.62 15.91
CA ALA A 79 -8.64 -11.73 16.71
C ALA A 79 -7.75 -12.97 16.57
N THR A 80 -7.23 -13.19 15.36
CA THR A 80 -6.30 -14.30 15.08
C THR A 80 -4.84 -13.86 15.07
N ASN A 81 -4.58 -12.56 15.23
CA ASN A 81 -3.25 -11.95 15.11
C ASN A 81 -2.54 -12.40 13.82
N SER A 82 -3.23 -12.34 12.69
CA SER A 82 -2.71 -12.86 11.41
C SER A 82 -3.16 -12.04 10.20
N TRP A 83 -2.41 -12.15 9.11
CA TRP A 83 -2.78 -11.56 7.82
C TRP A 83 -3.58 -12.55 6.99
N ASN A 84 -4.81 -12.17 6.65
CA ASN A 84 -5.74 -13.01 5.91
C ASN A 84 -5.84 -12.58 4.43
N ARG A 85 -6.11 -13.54 3.55
CA ARG A 85 -6.45 -13.27 2.15
C ARG A 85 -7.69 -12.39 2.08
N PHE A 86 -7.63 -11.29 1.32
CA PHE A 86 -8.76 -10.38 1.16
C PHE A 86 -9.23 -10.31 -0.30
N ILE A 87 -8.41 -9.77 -1.21
CA ILE A 87 -8.73 -9.66 -2.64
C ILE A 87 -7.52 -10.09 -3.47
N ASP A 88 -7.71 -11.01 -4.40
CA ASP A 88 -6.70 -11.44 -5.35
C ASP A 88 -7.18 -11.20 -6.78
N SER A 89 -6.59 -10.23 -7.48
CA SER A 89 -6.77 -10.07 -8.93
C SER A 89 -6.19 -11.28 -9.65
N LYS A 90 -6.96 -11.86 -10.58
CA LYS A 90 -6.46 -12.90 -11.50
C LYS A 90 -5.46 -12.34 -12.53
N LEU A 91 -5.40 -11.02 -12.68
CA LEU A 91 -4.50 -10.34 -13.61
C LEU A 91 -3.23 -9.89 -12.88
N HIS A 92 -2.14 -10.60 -13.13
CA HIS A 92 -0.79 -10.11 -12.88
C HIS A 92 -0.36 -9.23 -14.05
N LEU A 93 0.17 -8.04 -13.76
CA LEU A 93 0.67 -7.13 -14.78
C LEU A 93 2.10 -7.48 -15.21
N GLY A 94 2.85 -8.15 -14.34
CA GLY A 94 4.21 -8.63 -14.60
C GLY A 94 5.21 -8.26 -13.51
N ASN A 95 6.47 -8.66 -13.71
CA ASN A 95 7.53 -8.57 -12.69
C ASN A 95 8.52 -7.41 -12.92
N SER A 96 8.23 -6.49 -13.84
CA SER A 96 9.14 -5.38 -14.12
C SER A 96 9.10 -4.34 -12.99
N ARG A 97 10.23 -3.66 -12.74
CA ARG A 97 10.31 -2.58 -11.73
C ARG A 97 9.28 -1.46 -11.97
N ALA A 98 8.94 -1.23 -13.23
CA ALA A 98 7.94 -0.25 -13.64
C ALA A 98 6.52 -0.61 -13.15
N LEU A 99 6.24 -1.90 -12.97
CA LEU A 99 4.94 -2.38 -12.51
C LEU A 99 4.88 -2.61 -10.99
N GLU A 100 6.00 -2.42 -10.27
CA GLU A 100 6.00 -2.54 -8.82
C GLU A 100 5.09 -1.48 -8.21
N ALA A 101 4.23 -1.92 -7.28
CA ALA A 101 3.39 -1.04 -6.49
C ALA A 101 4.30 -0.19 -5.59
N ALA A 102 4.30 1.11 -5.85
CA ALA A 102 5.10 2.08 -5.13
C ALA A 102 4.34 2.70 -3.96
N ALA A 103 2.99 2.77 -4.05
CA ALA A 103 2.16 3.29 -2.98
C ALA A 103 0.76 2.64 -2.97
N LEU A 104 0.18 2.61 -1.78
CA LEU A 104 -1.21 2.25 -1.51
C LEU A 104 -1.83 3.42 -0.74
N VAL A 105 -2.85 4.06 -1.29
CA VAL A 105 -3.45 5.28 -0.70
C VAL A 105 -4.98 5.21 -0.68
N PRO A 106 -5.67 5.74 0.35
CA PRO A 106 -7.12 5.81 0.38
C PRO A 106 -7.62 6.99 -0.46
N LEU A 107 -8.55 6.74 -1.38
CA LEU A 107 -9.20 7.77 -2.18
C LEU A 107 -10.70 7.46 -2.28
N ASN A 108 -11.55 8.39 -1.83
CA ASN A 108 -13.01 8.26 -1.89
C ASN A 108 -13.54 6.92 -1.31
N GLY A 109 -12.98 6.49 -0.17
CA GLY A 109 -13.37 5.24 0.50
C GLY A 109 -12.89 3.95 -0.19
N LYS A 110 -12.09 4.05 -1.26
CA LYS A 110 -11.45 2.94 -1.96
C LYS A 110 -9.94 2.97 -1.73
N LEU A 111 -9.26 1.86 -2.01
CA LEU A 111 -7.81 1.79 -2.02
C LEU A 111 -7.28 1.99 -3.45
N CYS A 112 -6.33 2.91 -3.62
CA CYS A 112 -5.63 3.16 -4.88
C CYS A 112 -4.21 2.59 -4.81
N ILE A 113 -3.87 1.74 -5.77
CA ILE A 113 -2.55 1.18 -5.97
C ILE A 113 -1.86 1.97 -7.07
N ILE A 114 -0.76 2.62 -6.73
CA ILE A 114 0.04 3.44 -7.64
C ILE A 114 1.35 2.70 -7.91
N ARG A 115 1.71 2.54 -9.18
CA ARG A 115 2.92 1.81 -9.60
C ARG A 115 3.98 2.77 -10.11
N ASN A 116 5.22 2.31 -10.20
CA ASN A 116 6.36 3.11 -10.68
C ASN A 116 6.16 3.66 -12.11
N ASN A 117 5.39 2.99 -12.97
CA ASN A 117 5.00 3.49 -14.28
C ASN A 117 3.83 4.49 -14.26
N MET A 118 3.44 4.97 -13.07
CA MET A 118 2.32 5.89 -12.81
C MET A 118 0.94 5.32 -13.17
N SER A 119 0.82 4.02 -13.44
CA SER A 119 -0.50 3.39 -13.56
C SER A 119 -1.17 3.31 -12.19
N ILE A 120 -2.50 3.49 -12.18
CA ILE A 120 -3.32 3.51 -10.97
C ILE A 120 -4.47 2.52 -11.13
N SER A 121 -4.60 1.62 -10.16
CA SER A 121 -5.76 0.72 -10.03
C SER A 121 -6.49 1.03 -8.74
N MET A 122 -7.82 1.00 -8.75
CA MET A 122 -8.64 1.29 -7.58
C MET A 122 -9.44 0.06 -7.17
N VAL A 123 -9.42 -0.25 -5.87
CA VAL A 123 -10.02 -1.43 -5.24
C VAL A 123 -11.06 -0.99 -4.22
N ASN A 124 -12.29 -1.46 -4.37
CA ASN A 124 -13.33 -1.24 -3.37
C ASN A 124 -13.25 -2.32 -2.27
N VAL A 125 -13.07 -1.89 -1.01
CA VAL A 125 -12.91 -2.78 0.14
C VAL A 125 -14.15 -2.91 1.02
N THR A 126 -15.25 -2.20 0.73
CA THR A 126 -16.45 -2.20 1.58
C THR A 126 -17.32 -3.45 1.45
N ASN A 127 -17.10 -4.29 0.43
CA ASN A 127 -17.94 -5.46 0.17
C ASN A 127 -17.12 -6.64 -0.41
N PRO A 128 -16.32 -7.35 0.42
CA PRO A 128 -15.47 -8.46 -0.04
C PRO A 128 -16.26 -9.70 -0.48
N ASP A 129 -17.51 -9.84 -0.05
CA ASP A 129 -18.36 -11.03 -0.26
C ASP A 129 -18.94 -11.13 -1.69
N LYS A 130 -18.70 -10.15 -2.55
CA LYS A 130 -18.92 -10.32 -3.98
C LYS A 130 -17.70 -11.00 -4.56
N GLN A 131 -17.71 -12.33 -4.55
CA GLN A 131 -16.77 -13.24 -5.20
C GLN A 131 -15.86 -12.51 -6.21
N VAL A 132 -14.60 -12.36 -5.82
CA VAL A 132 -13.47 -11.87 -6.62
C VAL A 132 -13.27 -12.66 -7.93
N GLU A 133 -14.09 -13.68 -8.19
CA GLU A 133 -13.96 -14.58 -9.32
C GLU A 133 -14.58 -14.10 -10.63
N SER A 134 -15.46 -13.08 -10.63
CA SER A 134 -16.17 -12.68 -11.86
C SER A 134 -16.53 -11.20 -12.01
N ASN A 135 -16.17 -10.30 -11.07
CA ASN A 135 -16.65 -8.92 -11.13
C ASN A 135 -15.58 -7.90 -11.60
N PRO A 136 -15.58 -7.48 -12.89
CA PRO A 136 -14.65 -6.48 -13.41
C PRO A 136 -14.80 -5.09 -12.78
N HIS A 137 -15.83 -4.86 -11.96
CA HIS A 137 -16.03 -3.61 -11.21
C HIS A 137 -15.21 -3.50 -9.91
N ILE A 138 -14.55 -4.57 -9.46
CA ILE A 138 -13.72 -4.54 -8.23
C ILE A 138 -12.37 -3.85 -8.51
N TRP A 139 -11.88 -3.95 -9.74
CA TRP A 139 -10.63 -3.36 -10.20
C TRP A 139 -10.94 -2.35 -11.31
N GLU A 140 -11.26 -1.12 -10.90
CA GLU A 140 -11.27 -0.03 -11.85
C GLU A 140 -9.81 0.35 -12.11
N ASN A 141 -9.24 -0.18 -13.20
CA ASN A 141 -8.10 0.49 -13.80
C ASN A 141 -8.61 1.88 -14.17
N ILE A 142 -8.05 2.92 -13.52
CA ILE A 142 -8.22 4.28 -13.99
C ILE A 142 -7.29 4.42 -15.20
N SER A 143 -7.59 3.64 -16.23
CA SER A 143 -7.17 3.80 -17.61
C SER A 143 -8.42 4.03 -18.45
N GLY A 144 -8.84 5.29 -18.56
CA GLY A 144 -9.46 5.79 -19.78
C GLY A 144 -10.97 5.64 -19.90
N LYS A 145 -11.75 6.08 -18.91
CA LYS A 145 -13.16 6.46 -19.16
C LYS A 145 -13.44 7.83 -18.54
N GLY A 146 -13.64 8.83 -19.39
CA GLY A 146 -14.12 10.16 -19.01
C GLY A 146 -13.23 11.32 -19.48
N HIS A 147 -13.86 12.29 -20.14
CA HIS A 147 -13.33 13.43 -20.92
C HIS A 147 -12.28 14.37 -20.29
N VAL A 148 -11.83 14.14 -19.05
CA VAL A 148 -10.88 15.03 -18.34
C VAL A 148 -9.40 14.66 -18.63
N ARG A 149 -9.17 13.61 -19.41
CA ARG A 149 -7.89 12.86 -19.36
C ARG A 149 -6.77 13.35 -20.27
N ASN A 150 -7.01 14.15 -21.30
CA ASN A 150 -5.96 14.37 -22.32
C ASN A 150 -4.82 15.34 -21.93
N ARG A 151 -4.95 16.11 -20.84
CA ARG A 151 -3.91 17.08 -20.46
C ARG A 151 -2.91 16.61 -19.41
N PHE A 152 -3.31 15.73 -18.48
CA PHE A 152 -2.40 15.30 -17.41
C PHE A 152 -1.71 13.96 -17.70
N THR A 153 -2.40 12.92 -18.18
CA THR A 153 -1.75 11.60 -18.36
C THR A 153 -0.68 11.59 -19.45
N ASN A 154 -0.89 12.35 -20.53
CA ASN A 154 0.10 12.52 -21.60
C ASN A 154 1.30 13.36 -21.14
N LEU A 155 1.09 14.32 -20.24
CA LEU A 155 2.16 15.13 -19.68
C LEU A 155 3.07 14.26 -18.79
N TRP A 156 2.47 13.46 -17.90
CA TRP A 156 3.19 12.55 -17.01
C TRP A 156 3.90 11.41 -17.75
N SER A 157 3.26 10.79 -18.76
CA SER A 157 3.94 9.79 -19.60
C SER A 157 5.10 10.37 -20.41
N SER A 158 5.03 11.65 -20.79
CA SER A 158 6.13 12.32 -21.50
C SER A 158 7.35 12.61 -20.60
N ILE A 159 7.12 12.89 -19.30
CA ILE A 159 8.17 13.09 -18.30
C ILE A 159 8.89 11.76 -18.00
N ALA A 160 8.17 10.64 -17.96
CA ALA A 160 8.78 9.32 -17.79
C ALA A 160 9.33 8.70 -19.10
N GLY A 161 9.01 9.27 -20.26
CA GLY A 161 9.26 8.68 -21.58
C GLY A 161 10.53 9.12 -22.29
N ARG A 162 11.36 9.98 -21.70
CA ARG A 162 12.60 10.47 -22.34
C ARG A 162 13.83 10.07 -21.53
N SER A 163 14.58 9.12 -22.06
CA SER A 163 15.83 8.53 -21.54
C SER A 163 15.65 7.40 -20.53
N GLY A 164 16.50 6.36 -20.66
CA GLY A 164 16.45 5.08 -19.94
C GLY A 164 16.73 5.14 -18.44
N LEU A 165 16.24 6.17 -17.74
CA LEU A 165 16.25 6.28 -16.29
C LEU A 165 14.91 5.82 -15.70
N LYS A 166 15.07 4.76 -14.91
CA LYS A 166 14.16 4.15 -13.94
C LYS A 166 13.49 5.21 -13.05
N SER A 167 12.39 5.82 -13.49
CA SER A 167 11.57 6.64 -12.62
C SER A 167 10.98 5.76 -11.51
N HIS A 168 11.28 6.11 -10.26
CA HIS A 168 10.75 5.44 -9.07
C HIS A 168 9.97 6.47 -8.27
N ILE A 169 8.74 6.13 -7.90
CA ILE A 169 7.93 7.00 -7.07
C ILE A 169 8.49 6.94 -5.65
N VAL A 170 8.94 8.09 -5.13
CA VAL A 170 9.49 8.18 -3.76
C VAL A 170 8.41 8.43 -2.72
N HIS A 171 7.29 9.04 -3.11
CA HIS A 171 6.20 9.37 -2.20
C HIS A 171 4.89 9.59 -2.95
N CYS A 172 3.77 9.27 -2.30
CA CYS A 172 2.42 9.58 -2.75
C CYS A 172 1.60 10.04 -1.55
N GLN A 173 0.85 11.13 -1.73
CA GLN A 173 -0.08 11.65 -0.74
C GLN A 173 -1.40 12.01 -1.41
N VAL A 174 -2.49 11.85 -0.67
CA VAL A 174 -3.82 12.30 -1.09
C VAL A 174 -4.06 13.66 -0.46
N LEU A 175 -4.28 14.67 -1.31
CA LEU A 175 -4.57 16.02 -0.88
C LEU A 175 -6.07 16.13 -0.60
N GLN A 176 -6.42 16.51 0.63
CA GLN A 176 -7.79 16.93 0.95
C GLN A 176 -7.96 18.38 0.52
N ALA A 177 -9.07 18.67 -0.16
CA ALA A 177 -9.46 20.01 -0.58
C ALA A 177 -10.54 20.56 0.35
#